data_AF-A0A9R1P859-F1
#
_entry.id   AF-A0A9R1P859-F1
#
_cell.length_a   1.000
_cell.length_b   1.000
_cell.length_c   1.000
_cell.angle_alpha   90.00
_cell.angle_beta   90.00
_cell.angle_gamma   90.00
#
_symmetry.space_group_name_H-M   'P 1'
#
loop_
_entity.id
_entity.type
_entity.pdbx_description
1 polymer ?
#
loop_
_entity_poly.entity_id
_entity_poly.type
_entity_poly.pdbx_seq_one_letter_code
_entity_poly.pdbx_strand_id
1 'polypeptide(L)'
;MPQNSSTWSAWNFLGTTSRGFSVTYWLNRIQKIESASPFLVTINPPCVPDRVVLKWSTSLPVPSVAAAKAYLQLDHIQGKRGIWFCGAYQGHGFHEDGLKAGKAAAQGLLGKKCQLLQNPKQMIPSWTEAGTRLLVARFFNQFISIGNLILVEEGGSVLNFGKACDKCRIKSVMRVHDPLFYWKVIFSSLFLPTHVFFYFFLIGDMSMHDSLFLVYSTAIALSNLHI
;
A
#
# COMPACT_ATOMS: atom_id res chain seq x y z
N MET A 1 -13.87 -11.53 11.55
CA MET A 1 -14.40 -11.03 10.25
C MET A 1 -15.68 -10.25 10.50
N PRO A 2 -16.12 -9.37 9.59
CA PRO A 2 -17.44 -8.72 9.70
C PRO A 2 -18.57 -9.76 9.83
N GLN A 3 -19.63 -9.43 10.57
CA GLN A 3 -20.79 -10.32 10.72
C GLN A 3 -21.50 -10.56 9.38
N ASN A 4 -21.60 -9.51 8.56
CA ASN A 4 -22.14 -9.63 7.21
C ASN A 4 -21.06 -10.22 6.28
N SER A 5 -21.29 -11.43 5.77
CA SER A 5 -20.35 -12.12 4.88
C SER A 5 -20.18 -11.42 3.52
N SER A 6 -21.16 -10.63 3.07
CA SER A 6 -21.06 -9.90 1.80
C SER A 6 -20.01 -8.79 1.83
N THR A 7 -19.63 -8.31 3.02
CA THR A 7 -18.60 -7.28 3.18
C THR A 7 -17.21 -7.86 3.37
N TRP A 8 -17.07 -9.19 3.32
CA TRP A 8 -15.77 -9.84 3.48
C TRP A 8 -14.84 -9.48 2.33
N SER A 9 -13.77 -8.80 2.70
CA SER A 9 -12.68 -8.47 1.80
C SER A 9 -11.49 -9.36 2.09
N ALA A 10 -10.50 -9.37 1.19
CA ALA A 10 -9.24 -10.04 1.46
C ALA A 10 -8.63 -9.51 2.78
N TRP A 11 -8.77 -8.21 3.04
CA TRP A 11 -8.28 -7.53 4.24
C TRP A 11 -9.44 -6.75 4.83
N ASN A 12 -9.69 -6.89 6.13
CA ASN A 12 -10.78 -6.22 6.82
C ASN A 12 -10.20 -5.36 7.94
N PHE A 13 -10.42 -4.05 7.83
CA PHE A 13 -9.96 -3.07 8.80
C PHE A 13 -11.04 -2.81 9.85
N LEU A 14 -10.64 -2.80 11.11
CA LEU A 14 -11.45 -2.36 12.23
C LEU A 14 -10.64 -1.35 13.03
N GLY A 15 -11.15 -0.14 13.18
CA GLY A 15 -10.47 0.87 13.98
C GLY A 15 -11.34 2.10 14.19
N THR A 16 -11.05 2.83 15.27
CA THR A 16 -11.57 4.18 15.48
C THR A 16 -10.39 5.14 15.67
N THR A 17 -10.63 6.44 15.53
CA THR A 17 -9.59 7.47 15.74
C THR A 17 -8.99 7.45 17.15
N SER A 18 -9.63 6.78 18.12
CA SER A 18 -9.28 6.82 19.53
C SER A 18 -8.81 5.49 20.13
N ARG A 19 -9.06 4.33 19.51
CA ARG A 19 -8.82 2.99 20.13
C ARG A 19 -7.82 2.10 19.38
N GLY A 20 -6.97 2.70 18.55
CA GLY A 20 -6.03 1.95 17.72
C GLY A 20 -6.74 1.24 16.55
N PHE A 21 -6.00 0.37 15.86
CA PHE A 21 -6.51 -0.34 14.70
C PHE A 21 -6.21 -1.84 14.79
N SER A 22 -7.07 -2.61 14.14
CA SER A 22 -6.97 -4.05 13.93
C SER A 22 -7.16 -4.33 12.44
N VAL A 23 -6.35 -5.21 11.87
CA VAL A 23 -6.52 -5.68 10.49
C VAL A 23 -6.57 -7.18 10.47
N THR A 24 -7.59 -7.74 9.82
CA THR A 24 -7.70 -9.20 9.60
C THR A 24 -7.53 -9.53 8.12
N TYR A 25 -6.57 -10.39 7.83
CA TYR A 25 -6.25 -10.92 6.51
C TYR A 25 -6.94 -12.27 6.33
N TRP A 26 -7.58 -12.47 5.19
CA TRP A 26 -8.18 -13.74 4.79
C TRP A 26 -7.23 -14.49 3.85
N LEU A 27 -6.42 -15.39 4.42
CA LEU A 27 -5.35 -16.06 3.68
C LEU A 27 -5.88 -16.98 2.58
N ASN A 28 -7.02 -17.65 2.77
CA ASN A 28 -7.58 -18.49 1.71
C ASN A 28 -7.82 -17.70 0.43
N ARG A 29 -8.29 -16.46 0.55
CA ARG A 29 -8.54 -15.60 -0.60
C ARG A 29 -7.26 -15.08 -1.22
N ILE A 30 -6.28 -14.67 -0.40
CA ILE A 30 -5.03 -14.05 -0.87
C ILE A 30 -4.09 -15.08 -1.49
N GLN A 31 -3.99 -16.26 -0.88
CA GLN A 31 -3.04 -17.32 -1.24
C GLN A 31 -3.70 -18.50 -1.98
N LYS A 32 -5.01 -18.40 -2.28
CA LYS A 32 -5.81 -19.46 -2.92
C LYS A 32 -5.75 -20.80 -2.18
N ILE A 33 -5.82 -20.77 -0.85
CA ILE A 33 -5.80 -21.97 -0.01
C ILE A 33 -7.18 -22.63 -0.01
N GLU A 34 -7.28 -23.84 -0.54
CA GLU A 34 -8.48 -24.67 -0.48
C GLU A 34 -8.63 -25.30 0.91
N SER A 35 -9.62 -24.83 1.67
CA SER A 35 -9.96 -25.39 2.96
C SER A 35 -11.41 -25.09 3.32
N ALA A 36 -12.04 -26.02 4.04
CA ALA A 36 -13.40 -25.83 4.56
C ALA A 36 -13.48 -24.74 5.65
N SER A 37 -12.36 -24.42 6.30
CA SER A 37 -12.28 -23.40 7.35
C SER A 37 -11.41 -22.21 6.92
N PRO A 38 -11.76 -20.98 7.35
CA PRO A 38 -10.97 -19.80 7.01
C PRO A 38 -9.68 -19.73 7.83
N PHE A 39 -8.55 -19.55 7.15
CA PHE A 39 -7.28 -19.15 7.71
C PHE A 39 -7.21 -17.62 7.75
N LEU A 40 -7.11 -17.09 8.98
CA LEU A 40 -7.10 -15.67 9.25
C LEU A 40 -5.83 -15.27 9.97
N VAL A 41 -5.26 -14.12 9.59
CA VAL A 41 -4.20 -13.46 10.36
C VAL A 41 -4.73 -12.12 10.83
N THR A 42 -4.79 -11.91 12.14
CA THR A 42 -5.24 -10.64 12.71
C THR A 42 -4.10 -9.93 13.40
N ILE A 43 -3.83 -8.70 12.97
CA ILE A 43 -2.88 -7.78 13.58
C ILE A 43 -3.63 -6.93 14.58
N ASN A 44 -3.11 -6.84 15.81
CA ASN A 44 -3.66 -6.04 16.91
C ASN A 44 -5.17 -6.29 17.16
N PRO A 45 -5.60 -7.54 17.36
CA PRO A 45 -7.00 -7.84 17.56
C PRO A 45 -7.53 -7.16 18.85
N PRO A 46 -8.78 -6.64 18.85
CA PRO A 46 -9.34 -5.96 20.03
C PRO A 46 -9.54 -6.90 21.23
N CYS A 47 -9.69 -8.19 20.95
CA CYS A 47 -9.72 -9.27 21.93
C CYS A 47 -8.96 -10.47 21.37
N VAL A 48 -8.46 -11.35 22.24
CA VAL A 48 -7.80 -12.59 21.80
C VAL A 48 -8.85 -13.50 21.12
N PRO A 49 -8.60 -13.99 19.89
CA PRO A 49 -9.52 -14.92 19.23
C PRO A 49 -9.61 -16.27 19.96
N ASP A 50 -10.77 -16.93 19.87
CA ASP A 50 -10.99 -18.23 20.53
C ASP A 50 -10.12 -19.36 19.95
N ARG A 51 -9.78 -19.28 18.66
CA ARG A 51 -8.98 -20.29 17.94
C ARG A 51 -7.71 -19.66 17.39
N VAL A 52 -6.60 -19.83 18.11
CA VAL A 52 -5.29 -19.29 17.73
C VAL A 52 -4.35 -20.45 17.42
N VAL A 53 -3.86 -20.50 16.18
CA VAL A 53 -2.85 -21.47 15.74
C VAL A 53 -1.44 -20.99 16.09
N LEU A 54 -1.16 -19.70 15.87
CA LEU A 54 0.13 -19.08 16.13
C LEU A 54 -0.07 -17.64 16.61
N LYS A 55 0.71 -17.24 17.61
CA LYS A 55 0.81 -15.86 18.08
C LYS A 55 2.27 -15.46 18.14
N TRP A 56 2.58 -14.29 17.61
CA TRP A 56 3.88 -13.66 17.75
C TRP A 56 3.73 -12.17 18.02
N SER A 57 4.83 -11.51 18.37
CA SER A 57 4.89 -10.06 18.49
C SER A 57 6.09 -9.57 17.72
N THR A 58 5.90 -8.50 16.95
CA THR A 58 6.95 -7.87 16.16
C THR A 58 6.80 -6.36 16.27
N SER A 59 7.92 -5.65 16.14
CA SER A 59 7.97 -4.19 16.16
C SER A 59 8.17 -3.67 14.75
N LEU A 60 7.40 -2.64 14.38
CA LEU A 60 7.55 -1.96 13.10
C LEU A 60 8.26 -0.61 13.31
N PRO A 61 9.20 -0.23 12.44
CA PRO A 61 9.81 1.09 12.48
C PRO A 61 8.74 2.19 12.36
N VAL A 62 8.78 3.18 13.24
CA VAL A 62 7.91 4.35 13.16
C VAL A 62 8.63 5.46 12.40
N PRO A 63 8.07 5.96 11.28
CA PRO A 63 8.64 7.09 10.57
C PRO A 63 8.81 8.30 11.50
N SER A 64 9.98 8.93 11.46
CA SER A 64 10.25 10.13 12.24
C SER A 64 11.17 11.08 11.48
N VAL A 65 11.12 12.37 11.85
CA VAL A 65 12.03 13.39 11.30
C VAL A 65 13.49 13.01 11.57
N ALA A 66 13.77 12.44 12.75
CA ALA A 66 15.11 11.97 13.10
C ALA A 66 15.56 10.82 12.18
N ALA A 67 14.70 9.82 11.93
CA ALA A 67 15.01 8.73 11.01
C ALA A 67 15.24 9.22 9.57
N ALA A 68 14.42 10.17 9.10
CA ALA A 68 14.59 10.77 7.78
C ALA A 68 15.91 11.54 7.65
N LYS A 69 16.31 12.30 8.68
CA LYS A 69 17.62 12.98 8.70
C LYS A 69 18.78 12.00 8.73
N ALA A 70 18.68 10.94 9.54
CA ALA A 70 19.70 9.90 9.61
C ALA A 70 19.88 9.19 8.26
N TYR A 71 18.78 8.93 7.55
CA TYR A 71 18.82 8.37 6.20
C TYR A 71 19.62 9.23 5.22
N LEU A 72 19.45 10.56 5.24
CA LEU A 72 20.22 11.48 4.38
C LEU A 72 21.72 11.49 4.68
N GLN A 73 22.13 11.04 5.86
CA GLN A 73 23.54 10.97 6.26
C GLN A 73 24.16 9.59 6.07
N LEU A 74 23.38 8.61 5.60
CA LEU A 74 23.80 7.21 5.56
C LEU A 74 24.99 6.99 4.63
N ASP A 75 25.02 7.71 3.49
CA ASP A 75 26.12 7.65 2.52
C ASP A 75 27.47 8.05 3.14
N HIS A 76 27.47 8.89 4.17
CA HIS A 76 28.70 9.30 4.87
C HIS A 76 29.33 8.18 5.70
N ILE A 77 28.60 7.09 5.99
CA ILE A 77 29.11 5.96 6.79
C ILE A 77 29.27 4.66 6.01
N GLN A 78 28.67 4.55 4.82
CA GLN A 78 28.83 3.37 3.95
C GLN A 78 30.29 3.11 3.61
N GLY A 79 30.73 1.86 3.73
CA GLY A 79 32.09 1.41 3.40
C GLY A 79 33.16 1.80 4.41
N LYS A 80 32.87 2.66 5.40
CA LYS A 80 33.83 2.97 6.47
C LYS A 80 34.13 1.72 7.27
N ARG A 81 35.43 1.44 7.45
CA ARG A 81 35.92 0.21 8.11
C ARG A 81 35.43 -1.08 7.42
N GLY A 82 35.12 -1.02 6.12
CA GLY A 82 34.61 -2.17 5.36
C GLY A 82 33.18 -2.57 5.72
N ILE A 83 32.43 -1.73 6.44
CA ILE A 83 31.06 -2.02 6.88
C ILE A 83 30.07 -1.32 5.93
N TRP A 84 29.08 -2.08 5.48
CA TRP A 84 27.99 -1.58 4.64
C TRP A 84 26.66 -1.87 5.32
N PHE A 85 25.78 -0.87 5.36
CA PHE A 85 24.44 -1.02 5.91
C PHE A 85 23.42 -1.15 4.78
N CYS A 86 22.43 -2.02 4.93
CA CYS A 86 21.31 -2.20 4.01
C CYS A 86 20.05 -2.61 4.77
N GLY A 87 18.90 -2.12 4.34
CA GLY A 87 17.61 -2.53 4.89
C GLY A 87 16.45 -1.68 4.39
N ALA A 88 15.23 -2.14 4.63
CA ALA A 88 14.00 -1.47 4.19
C ALA A 88 13.84 -0.05 4.77
N TYR A 89 14.52 0.25 5.88
CA TYR A 89 14.57 1.58 6.48
C TYR A 89 15.29 2.62 5.60
N GLN A 90 16.02 2.20 4.57
CA GLN A 90 16.65 3.09 3.58
C GLN A 90 15.69 3.56 2.49
N GLY A 91 14.39 3.47 2.75
CA GLY A 91 13.34 3.89 1.84
C GLY A 91 12.04 4.07 2.61
N HIS A 92 10.99 3.43 2.11
CA HIS A 92 9.64 3.55 2.64
C HIS A 92 9.24 2.39 3.57
N GLY A 93 10.17 1.48 3.87
CA GLY A 93 9.95 0.34 4.76
C GLY A 93 9.43 -0.92 4.06
N PHE A 94 9.40 -0.96 2.72
CA PHE A 94 8.93 -2.11 1.96
C PHE A 94 10.05 -3.10 1.63
N HIS A 95 9.66 -4.30 1.18
CA HIS A 95 10.60 -5.35 0.80
C HIS A 95 11.51 -4.93 -0.37
N GLU A 96 10.95 -4.15 -1.30
CA GLU A 96 11.66 -3.61 -2.46
C GLU A 96 12.74 -2.61 -2.06
N ASP A 97 12.49 -1.81 -1.02
CA ASP A 97 13.51 -0.89 -0.48
C ASP A 97 14.66 -1.68 0.13
N GLY A 98 14.35 -2.75 0.87
CA GLY A 98 15.35 -3.67 1.39
C GLY A 98 16.19 -4.31 0.28
N LEU A 99 15.54 -4.77 -0.79
CA LEU A 99 16.22 -5.35 -1.96
C LEU A 99 17.13 -4.32 -2.65
N LYS A 100 16.62 -3.11 -2.91
CA LYS A 100 17.40 -2.01 -3.51
C LYS A 100 18.61 -1.66 -2.66
N ALA A 101 18.42 -1.50 -1.34
CA ALA A 101 19.48 -1.20 -0.40
C ALA A 101 20.53 -2.32 -0.34
N GLY A 102 20.10 -3.59 -0.31
CA GLY A 102 20.99 -4.75 -0.31
C GLY A 102 21.85 -4.81 -1.58
N LYS A 103 21.23 -4.59 -2.74
CA LYS A 103 21.95 -4.51 -4.02
C LYS A 103 22.97 -3.37 -4.02
N ALA A 104 22.60 -2.18 -3.56
CA ALA A 104 23.50 -1.03 -3.47
C ALA A 104 24.70 -1.30 -2.54
N ALA A 105 24.47 -1.88 -1.37
CA ALA A 105 25.52 -2.26 -0.43
C ALA A 105 26.48 -3.31 -1.02
N ALA A 106 25.96 -4.36 -1.66
CA ALA A 106 26.77 -5.38 -2.32
C ALA A 106 27.62 -4.80 -3.47
N GLN A 107 27.06 -3.89 -4.27
CA GLN A 107 27.80 -3.23 -5.34
C GLN A 107 28.90 -2.31 -4.81
N GLY A 108 28.59 -1.54 -3.74
CA GLY A 108 29.58 -0.72 -3.05
C GLY A 108 30.74 -1.54 -2.49
N LEU A 109 30.44 -2.67 -1.86
CA LEU A 109 31.44 -3.62 -1.37
C LEU A 109 32.33 -4.16 -2.51
N LEU A 110 31.76 -4.41 -3.69
CA LEU A 110 32.49 -4.91 -4.86
C LEU A 110 33.21 -3.80 -5.66
N GLY A 111 33.14 -2.54 -5.24
CA GLY A 111 33.70 -1.41 -5.97
C GLY A 111 33.04 -1.14 -7.34
N LYS A 112 31.86 -1.72 -7.58
CA LYS A 112 31.10 -1.50 -8.82
C LYS A 112 30.26 -0.24 -8.66
N LYS A 113 30.31 0.66 -9.64
CA LYS A 113 29.42 1.84 -9.65
C LYS A 113 27.97 1.37 -9.69
N CYS A 114 27.21 1.72 -8.65
CA CYS A 114 25.77 1.59 -8.64
C CYS A 114 25.18 2.86 -9.26
N GLN A 115 24.68 2.78 -10.49
CA GLN A 115 23.61 3.68 -10.89
C GLN A 115 22.33 3.07 -10.35
N LEU A 116 21.90 3.49 -9.16
CA LEU A 116 20.48 3.38 -8.83
C LEU A 116 19.78 4.15 -9.94
N LEU A 117 19.07 3.44 -10.81
CA LEU A 117 18.18 4.05 -11.79
C LEU A 117 17.09 4.75 -10.99
N GLN A 118 17.38 6.00 -10.59
CA GLN A 118 16.32 6.97 -10.40
C GLN A 118 15.77 7.15 -11.79
N ASN A 119 14.61 6.55 -12.01
CA ASN A 119 13.86 6.74 -13.22
C ASN A 119 12.85 7.84 -12.90
N PRO A 120 13.17 9.14 -13.07
CA PRO A 120 12.19 10.21 -12.94
C PRO A 120 11.27 10.17 -14.16
N LYS A 121 10.67 9.01 -14.45
CA LYS A 121 9.76 8.88 -15.57
C LYS A 121 8.56 9.72 -15.20
N GLN A 122 8.47 10.88 -15.83
CA GLN A 122 7.28 11.67 -15.78
C GLN A 122 6.15 10.81 -16.38
N MET A 123 5.08 10.64 -15.62
CA MET A 123 3.91 9.91 -16.07
C MET A 123 3.23 10.75 -17.15
N ILE A 124 3.40 10.36 -18.41
CA ILE A 124 2.76 11.02 -19.55
C ILE A 124 1.66 10.07 -20.04
N PRO A 125 0.39 10.27 -19.63
CA PRO A 125 -0.69 9.44 -20.12
C PRO A 125 -0.93 9.70 -21.60
N SER A 126 -1.13 8.63 -22.36
CA SER A 126 -1.75 8.70 -23.69
C SER A 126 -3.17 9.24 -23.60
N TRP A 127 -3.77 9.63 -24.73
CA TRP A 127 -5.13 10.18 -24.74
C TRP A 127 -6.18 9.20 -24.19
N THR A 128 -5.99 7.89 -24.41
CA THR A 128 -6.87 6.84 -23.86
C THR A 128 -6.70 6.72 -22.35
N GLU A 129 -5.47 6.72 -21.86
CA GLU A 129 -5.18 6.71 -20.42
C GLU A 129 -5.68 7.97 -19.72
N ALA A 130 -5.61 9.13 -20.37
CA ALA A 130 -6.18 10.37 -19.86
C ALA A 130 -7.71 10.31 -19.75
N GLY A 131 -8.38 9.69 -20.74
CA GLY A 131 -9.82 9.41 -20.69
C GLY A 131 -10.20 8.46 -19.54
N THR A 132 -9.46 7.37 -19.40
CA THR A 132 -9.61 6.39 -18.31
C THR A 132 -9.35 7.03 -16.95
N ARG A 133 -8.32 7.87 -16.82
CA ARG A 133 -8.04 8.67 -15.63
C ARG A 133 -9.21 9.56 -15.24
N LEU A 134 -9.85 10.23 -16.20
CA LEU A 134 -11.03 11.06 -15.94
C LEU A 134 -12.21 10.24 -15.40
N LEU A 135 -12.45 9.06 -15.97
CA LEU A 135 -13.50 8.16 -15.51
C LEU A 135 -13.23 7.64 -14.09
N VAL A 136 -12.00 7.24 -13.78
CA VAL A 136 -11.58 6.86 -12.42
C VAL A 136 -11.74 8.03 -11.45
N ALA A 137 -11.37 9.25 -11.86
CA ALA A 137 -11.54 10.44 -11.04
C ALA A 137 -13.01 10.73 -10.74
N ARG A 138 -13.91 10.57 -11.72
CA ARG A 138 -15.36 10.69 -11.53
C ARG A 138 -15.89 9.63 -10.58
N PHE A 139 -15.45 8.39 -10.75
CA PHE A 139 -15.77 7.29 -9.85
C PHE A 139 -15.36 7.63 -8.41
N PHE A 140 -14.10 7.97 -8.16
CA PHE A 140 -13.66 8.30 -6.80
C PHE A 140 -14.38 9.50 -6.19
N ASN A 141 -14.71 10.54 -6.97
CA ASN A 141 -15.52 11.66 -6.49
C ASN A 141 -16.93 11.26 -6.04
N GLN A 142 -17.51 10.24 -6.68
CA GLN A 142 -18.85 9.75 -6.32
C GLN A 142 -18.82 8.84 -5.10
N PHE A 143 -17.81 7.98 -4.99
CA PHE A 143 -17.80 6.91 -3.99
C PHE A 143 -17.06 7.29 -2.70
N ILE A 144 -16.05 8.16 -2.76
CA ILE A 144 -15.28 8.56 -1.57
C ILE A 144 -16.06 9.63 -0.80
N SER A 145 -16.92 9.17 0.10
CA SER A 145 -17.74 10.01 0.97
C SER A 145 -17.09 10.32 2.32
N ILE A 146 -16.11 9.52 2.76
CA ILE A 146 -15.43 9.66 4.06
C ILE A 146 -13.93 9.83 3.88
N GLY A 147 -13.39 10.82 4.59
CA GLY A 147 -11.97 11.13 4.59
C GLY A 147 -11.53 11.83 3.31
N ASN A 148 -10.24 11.77 3.03
CA ASN A 148 -9.64 12.39 1.86
C ASN A 148 -8.65 11.40 1.22
N LEU A 149 -8.83 11.13 -0.07
CA LEU A 149 -7.86 10.39 -0.88
C LEU A 149 -7.11 11.36 -1.78
N ILE A 150 -5.79 11.28 -1.74
CA ILE A 150 -4.87 12.06 -2.56
C ILE A 150 -4.12 11.09 -3.47
N LEU A 151 -4.29 11.22 -4.78
CA LEU A 151 -3.42 10.56 -5.76
C LEU A 151 -2.31 11.52 -6.15
N VAL A 152 -1.07 11.09 -6.01
CA VAL A 152 0.12 11.84 -6.43
C VAL A 152 0.75 11.11 -7.60
N GLU A 153 0.61 11.66 -8.80
CA GLU A 153 1.16 11.08 -10.02
C GLU A 153 2.65 11.42 -10.15
N GLU A 154 3.45 10.48 -10.67
CA GLU A 154 4.83 10.80 -11.06
C GLU A 154 4.83 11.90 -12.12
N GLY A 155 5.43 13.05 -11.83
CA GLY A 155 5.28 14.27 -12.62
C GLY A 155 4.59 15.41 -11.89
N GLY A 156 4.12 15.17 -10.66
CA GLY A 156 3.73 16.22 -9.71
C GLY A 156 2.25 16.59 -9.73
N SER A 157 1.46 15.98 -10.62
CA SER A 157 0.02 16.14 -10.62
C SER A 157 -0.60 15.50 -9.37
N VAL A 158 -1.50 16.22 -8.72
CA VAL A 158 -2.17 15.77 -7.50
C VAL A 158 -3.68 15.81 -7.70
N LEU A 159 -4.35 14.67 -7.51
CA LEU A 159 -5.81 14.55 -7.55
C LEU A 159 -6.33 14.32 -6.14
N ASN A 160 -7.31 15.11 -5.71
CA ASN A 160 -7.91 15.01 -4.37
C ASN A 160 -9.37 14.61 -4.48
N PHE A 161 -9.78 13.63 -3.67
CA PHE A 161 -11.13 13.07 -3.64
C PHE A 161 -11.68 13.05 -2.22
N GLY A 162 -12.98 13.31 -2.08
CA GLY A 162 -13.65 13.43 -0.78
C GLY A 162 -13.38 14.77 -0.08
N LYS A 163 -14.11 15.02 1.01
CA LYS A 163 -13.93 16.19 1.88
C LYS A 163 -13.55 15.72 3.28
N ALA A 164 -12.44 16.25 3.81
CA ALA A 164 -12.13 16.11 5.23
C ALA A 164 -13.27 16.77 6.01
N CYS A 165 -14.06 15.97 6.73
CA CYS A 165 -15.12 16.46 7.61
C CYS A 165 -14.53 16.60 9.02
N ASP A 166 -15.07 17.52 9.83
CA ASP A 166 -14.66 17.71 11.23
C ASP A 166 -14.69 16.43 12.06
N LYS A 167 -15.57 15.48 11.67
CA LYS A 167 -15.73 14.17 12.31
C LYS A 167 -14.72 13.11 11.86
N CYS A 168 -14.04 13.27 10.71
CA CYS A 168 -13.09 12.29 10.17
C CYS A 168 -11.94 12.97 9.42
N ARG A 169 -10.75 12.97 10.05
CA ARG A 169 -9.52 13.58 9.53
C ARG A 169 -8.61 12.60 8.75
N ILE A 170 -9.13 11.44 8.36
CA ILE A 170 -8.33 10.42 7.67
C ILE A 170 -7.89 10.96 6.30
N LYS A 171 -6.57 11.03 6.11
CA LYS A 171 -5.94 11.35 4.81
C LYS A 171 -5.20 10.12 4.32
N SER A 172 -5.53 9.70 3.10
CA SER A 172 -4.89 8.61 2.38
C SER A 172 -4.13 9.19 1.21
N VAL A 173 -2.86 8.84 1.05
CA VAL A 173 -2.05 9.29 -0.08
C VAL A 173 -1.55 8.08 -0.85
N MET A 174 -1.88 8.00 -2.13
CA MET A 174 -1.44 6.95 -3.04
C MET A 174 -0.60 7.58 -4.15
N ARG A 175 0.60 7.04 -4.38
CA ARG A 175 1.43 7.45 -5.51
C ARG A 175 1.14 6.59 -6.73
N VAL A 176 0.97 7.22 -7.87
CA VAL A 176 0.71 6.57 -9.16
C VAL A 176 1.94 6.74 -10.04
N HIS A 177 2.62 5.64 -10.34
CA HIS A 177 3.88 5.63 -11.09
C HIS A 177 3.70 5.24 -12.56
N ASP A 178 2.54 4.70 -12.93
CA ASP A 178 2.28 4.16 -14.28
C ASP A 178 0.82 4.48 -14.68
N PRO A 179 0.58 5.12 -15.85
CA PRO A 179 -0.77 5.46 -16.30
C PRO A 179 -1.67 4.23 -16.53
N LEU A 180 -1.10 3.03 -16.74
CA LEU A 180 -1.86 1.77 -16.83
C LEU A 180 -2.64 1.44 -15.55
N PHE A 181 -2.27 2.06 -14.42
CA PHE A 181 -3.06 2.00 -13.18
C PHE A 181 -4.54 2.28 -13.43
N TYR A 182 -4.86 3.34 -14.19
CA TYR A 182 -6.26 3.74 -14.42
C TYR A 182 -7.03 2.67 -15.19
N TRP A 183 -6.39 2.00 -16.14
CA TRP A 183 -7.03 0.91 -16.88
C TRP A 183 -7.34 -0.26 -15.98
N LYS A 184 -6.38 -0.66 -15.13
CA LYS A 184 -6.59 -1.70 -14.12
C LYS A 184 -7.77 -1.35 -13.22
N VAL A 185 -7.94 -0.07 -12.89
CA VAL A 185 -9.06 0.37 -12.07
C VAL A 185 -10.40 0.20 -12.75
N ILE A 186 -10.51 0.67 -13.99
CA ILE A 186 -11.76 0.59 -14.75
C ILE A 186 -12.13 -0.87 -15.02
N PHE A 187 -11.18 -1.69 -15.47
CA PHE A 187 -11.47 -3.10 -15.74
C PHE A 187 -11.88 -3.85 -14.47
N SER A 188 -11.25 -3.57 -13.33
CA SER A 188 -11.68 -4.17 -12.07
C SER A 188 -13.09 -3.70 -11.65
N SER A 189 -13.46 -2.45 -11.96
CA SER A 189 -14.77 -1.88 -11.63
C SER A 189 -15.93 -2.36 -12.50
N LEU A 190 -15.67 -2.69 -13.77
CA LEU A 190 -16.69 -3.10 -14.74
C LEU A 190 -17.11 -4.57 -14.57
N PHE A 191 -16.23 -5.41 -14.02
CA PHE A 191 -16.44 -6.85 -13.89
C PHE A 191 -16.74 -7.33 -12.47
N LEU A 192 -16.81 -6.41 -11.50
CA LEU A 192 -17.22 -6.72 -10.13
C LEU A 192 -18.58 -6.06 -9.84
N PRO A 193 -19.56 -6.79 -9.27
CA PRO A 193 -20.85 -6.21 -8.95
C PRO A 193 -20.67 -4.98 -8.04
N THR A 194 -21.55 -3.99 -8.19
CA THR A 194 -21.59 -2.68 -7.50
C THR A 194 -21.48 -2.73 -5.97
N HIS A 195 -21.54 -3.91 -5.37
CA HIS A 195 -21.38 -4.17 -3.93
C HIS A 195 -19.99 -4.68 -3.52
N VAL A 196 -19.08 -4.88 -4.47
CA VAL A 196 -17.69 -5.26 -4.18
C VAL A 196 -16.88 -3.99 -3.97
N PHE A 197 -16.69 -3.68 -2.70
CA PHE A 197 -15.89 -2.57 -2.21
C PHE A 197 -14.52 -2.51 -2.89
N PHE A 198 -14.17 -1.32 -3.40
CA PHE A 198 -12.89 -1.00 -4.01
C PHE A 198 -11.78 -1.02 -2.96
N TYR A 199 -11.19 -2.18 -2.74
CA TYR A 199 -9.87 -2.29 -2.15
C TYR A 199 -8.88 -2.57 -3.27
N PHE A 200 -8.17 -1.52 -3.72
CA PHE A 200 -7.03 -1.72 -4.62
C PHE A 200 -6.00 -2.60 -3.93
N PHE A 201 -5.83 -3.78 -4.49
CA PHE A 201 -4.67 -4.62 -4.28
C PHE A 201 -3.67 -4.29 -5.39
N LEU A 202 -2.64 -3.52 -5.05
CA LEU A 202 -1.34 -3.63 -5.71
C LEU A 202 -0.50 -4.50 -4.77
N ILE A 203 -0.67 -5.82 -4.88
CA ILE A 203 0.45 -6.73 -4.66
C ILE A 203 0.72 -7.26 -6.06
N GLY A 204 1.89 -6.89 -6.57
CA GLY A 204 2.42 -7.46 -7.80
C GLY A 204 2.38 -8.97 -7.72
N ASP A 205 1.98 -9.55 -8.84
CA ASP A 205 2.14 -10.95 -9.14
C ASP A 205 3.52 -11.43 -8.64
N MET A 206 3.55 -12.48 -7.82
CA MET A 206 4.78 -13.24 -7.61
C MET A 206 5.01 -14.11 -8.85
N SER A 207 5.19 -13.46 -9.99
CA SER A 207 5.79 -14.05 -11.18
C SER A 207 7.08 -13.29 -11.40
N MET A 208 8.17 -14.03 -11.33
CA MET A 208 9.55 -13.58 -11.38
C MET A 208 9.91 -13.06 -12.78
N HIS A 209 9.18 -12.12 -13.38
CA HIS A 209 9.63 -11.39 -14.58
C HIS A 209 8.91 -10.03 -14.64
N ASP A 210 9.73 -8.98 -14.55
CA ASP A 210 9.45 -7.59 -14.92
C ASP A 210 8.58 -6.71 -13.98
N SER A 211 9.29 -5.87 -13.22
CA SER A 211 8.88 -4.58 -12.63
C SER A 211 7.79 -4.59 -11.53
N LEU A 212 8.25 -4.57 -10.26
CA LEU A 212 7.42 -4.45 -9.05
C LEU A 212 6.96 -3.01 -8.77
N PHE A 213 5.66 -2.84 -8.46
CA PHE A 213 5.06 -1.61 -7.93
C PHE A 213 4.19 -1.93 -6.71
N LEU A 214 4.36 -1.17 -5.62
CA LEU A 214 3.53 -1.32 -4.42
C LEU A 214 3.21 0.06 -3.81
N VAL A 215 1.94 0.24 -3.46
CA VAL A 215 1.31 1.50 -3.07
C VAL A 215 0.99 1.50 -1.57
N TYR A 216 1.20 2.65 -0.93
CA TYR A 216 0.65 2.95 0.39
C TYR A 216 -0.89 2.85 0.36
N SER A 217 -1.47 1.86 1.03
CA SER A 217 -2.92 1.77 1.25
C SER A 217 -3.21 1.98 2.74
N THR A 218 -3.59 3.20 3.10
CA THR A 218 -4.54 3.38 4.20
C THR A 218 -5.88 2.86 3.69
N ALA A 219 -6.43 1.84 4.37
CA ALA A 219 -7.74 1.29 4.06
C ALA A 219 -8.78 2.42 4.04
N ILE A 220 -9.26 2.79 2.86
CA ILE A 220 -10.45 3.63 2.73
C ILE A 220 -11.63 2.69 2.88
N ALA A 221 -12.19 2.64 4.09
CA ALA A 221 -13.52 2.11 4.27
C ALA A 221 -14.50 3.07 3.56
N LEU A 222 -14.94 2.71 2.37
CA LEU A 222 -16.14 3.32 1.78
C LEU A 222 -17.30 2.81 2.63
N SER A 223 -17.83 3.60 3.56
CA SER A 223 -19.02 3.18 4.31
C SER A 223 -20.26 3.64 3.55
N ASN A 224 -21.12 2.69 3.17
CA ASN A 224 -22.56 2.93 3.18
C ASN A 224 -23.06 2.56 4.56
N LEU A 225 -23.01 3.51 5.50
CA LEU A 225 -23.79 3.46 6.73
C LEU A 225 -25.17 4.04 6.39
N HIS A 226 -26.08 3.17 5.95
CA HIS A 226 -27.46 3.29 6.39
C HIS A 226 -27.72 2.08 7.29
N ILE A 227 -28.19 2.43 8.49
CA ILE A 227 -28.53 1.58 9.63
C ILE A 227 -29.40 0.39 9.19
#